data_AF-A0A834ZP23-F1
#
_entry.id   AF-A0A834ZP23-F1
#
_cell.length_a   1.000
_cell.length_b   1.000
_cell.length_c   1.000
_cell.angle_alpha   90.00
_cell.angle_beta   90.00
_cell.angle_gamma   90.00
#
_symmetry.space_group_name_H-M   'P 1'
#
loop_
_entity.id
_entity.type
_entity.pdbx_description
1 polymer ?
#
loop_
_entity_poly.entity_id
_entity_poly.type
_entity_poly.pdbx_seq_one_letter_code
_entity_poly.pdbx_strand_id
1 'polypeptide(L)'
;MNLCEQVACSLCSEIVEREIFATHKGENCPQRIVTCEYCEFPLPAVDLFKHQEVCGNRTEYCHQCSRYIRLRERNNHEIRCHGSDSTTGPSRDTSASEREQGAPRRQPHDLSRRRLLFTIAITGIAVLLGSLFLQQKADDHQVP
;
A
#
# COMPACT_ATOMS: atom_id res chain seq x y z
N MET A 1 -39.20 24.36 -19.61
CA MET A 1 -39.17 23.78 -18.25
C MET A 1 -37.84 23.09 -18.11
N ASN A 2 -36.98 23.54 -17.19
CA ASN A 2 -35.70 22.86 -16.92
C ASN A 2 -36.01 21.58 -16.16
N LEU A 3 -35.72 20.43 -16.78
CA LEU A 3 -35.81 19.14 -16.13
C LEU A 3 -34.41 18.84 -15.58
N CYS A 4 -34.11 19.28 -14.35
CA CYS A 4 -32.95 18.77 -13.61
C CYS A 4 -33.23 17.28 -13.35
N GLU A 5 -32.83 16.45 -14.31
CA GLU A 5 -32.89 15.01 -14.16
C GLU A 5 -31.84 14.60 -13.12
N GLN A 6 -32.27 13.86 -12.11
CA GLN A 6 -31.43 13.45 -11.00
C GLN A 6 -31.22 11.94 -11.05
N VAL A 7 -30.03 11.50 -10.65
CA VAL A 7 -29.60 10.10 -10.67
C VAL A 7 -29.00 9.75 -9.32
N ALA A 8 -29.35 8.58 -8.78
CA ALA A 8 -28.78 8.07 -7.55
C ALA A 8 -27.39 7.46 -7.81
N CYS A 9 -26.40 7.82 -6.99
CA CYS A 9 -25.09 7.20 -7.02
C CYS A 9 -25.11 5.81 -6.39
N SER A 10 -24.61 4.79 -7.11
CA SER A 10 -24.57 3.42 -6.61
C SER A 10 -23.57 3.20 -5.45
N LEU A 11 -22.63 4.12 -5.23
CA LEU A 11 -21.59 3.99 -4.20
C LEU A 11 -22.01 4.62 -2.87
N CYS A 12 -22.57 5.84 -2.90
CA CYS A 12 -22.98 6.58 -1.70
C CYS A 12 -24.49 6.75 -1.54
N SER A 13 -25.30 6.32 -2.51
CA SER A 13 -26.76 6.49 -2.55
C SER A 13 -27.27 7.94 -2.57
N GLU A 14 -26.37 8.92 -2.70
CA GLU A 14 -26.77 10.33 -2.87
C GLU A 14 -27.44 10.55 -4.23
N ILE A 15 -28.46 11.41 -4.23
CA ILE A 15 -29.15 11.84 -5.44
C ILE A 15 -28.42 13.08 -5.97
N VAL A 16 -27.97 13.00 -7.21
CA VAL A 16 -27.09 14.00 -7.84
C VAL A 16 -27.66 14.37 -9.21
N GLU A 17 -27.50 15.62 -9.64
CA GLU A 17 -27.91 16.05 -10.97
C GLU A 17 -27.16 15.26 -12.06
N ARG A 18 -27.87 14.86 -13.11
CA ARG A 18 -27.32 14.06 -14.21
C ARG A 18 -26.10 14.73 -14.85
N GLU A 19 -26.10 16.05 -14.95
CA GLU A 19 -25.00 16.83 -15.55
C GLU A 19 -23.69 16.70 -14.76
N ILE A 20 -23.75 16.68 -13.42
CA ILE A 20 -22.56 16.58 -12.55
C ILE A 20 -22.28 15.14 -12.10
N PHE A 21 -23.12 14.16 -12.46
CA PHE A 21 -23.01 12.78 -12.02
C PHE A 21 -21.64 12.15 -12.37
N ALA A 22 -21.08 12.48 -13.54
CA ALA A 22 -19.76 12.02 -13.95
C ALA A 22 -18.66 12.53 -13.00
N THR A 23 -18.64 13.84 -12.72
CA THR A 23 -17.71 14.47 -11.77
C THR A 23 -17.92 13.95 -10.36
N HIS A 24 -19.17 13.73 -9.94
CA HIS A 24 -19.46 13.09 -8.66
C HIS A 24 -18.77 11.73 -8.58
N LYS A 25 -18.99 10.83 -9.54
CA LYS A 25 -18.44 9.48 -9.51
C LYS A 25 -16.90 9.47 -9.53
N GLY A 26 -16.28 10.38 -10.30
CA GLY A 26 -14.82 10.45 -10.45
C GLY A 26 -14.10 11.16 -9.32
N GLU A 27 -14.67 12.23 -8.78
CA GLU A 27 -13.93 13.20 -7.96
C GLU A 27 -14.59 13.49 -6.61
N ASN A 28 -15.92 13.62 -6.56
CA ASN A 28 -16.58 14.12 -5.35
C ASN A 28 -17.17 13.02 -4.47
N CYS A 29 -17.44 11.83 -5.01
CA CYS A 29 -18.13 10.78 -4.27
C CYS A 29 -17.28 10.38 -3.05
N PRO A 30 -17.84 10.45 -1.82
CA PRO A 30 -17.10 10.11 -0.60
C PRO A 30 -16.74 8.62 -0.53
N GLN A 31 -17.50 7.78 -1.23
CA GLN A 31 -17.31 6.34 -1.31
C GLN A 31 -16.47 5.89 -2.53
N ARG A 32 -15.94 6.82 -3.32
CA ARG A 32 -15.00 6.45 -4.40
C ARG A 32 -13.73 5.86 -3.78
N ILE A 33 -13.14 4.89 -4.47
CA ILE A 33 -11.87 4.30 -4.04
C ILE A 33 -10.73 5.21 -4.48
N VAL A 34 -9.89 5.58 -3.51
CA VAL A 34 -8.65 6.32 -3.69
C VAL A 34 -7.52 5.55 -3.01
N THR A 35 -6.28 5.78 -3.44
CA THR A 35 -5.11 5.14 -2.83
C THR A 35 -4.41 6.09 -1.87
N CYS A 36 -3.98 5.59 -0.70
CA CYS A 36 -3.13 6.36 0.19
C CYS A 36 -1.79 6.68 -0.49
N GLU A 37 -1.37 7.95 -0.48
CA GLU A 37 -0.09 8.37 -1.09
C GLU A 37 1.16 7.80 -0.40
N TYR A 38 1.03 7.33 0.85
CA TYR A 38 2.15 6.83 1.65
C TYR A 38 2.38 5.31 1.53
N CYS A 39 1.28 4.54 1.48
CA CYS A 39 1.32 3.08 1.51
C CYS A 39 0.55 2.39 0.38
N GLU A 40 -0.02 3.16 -0.56
CA GLU A 40 -0.76 2.69 -1.74
C GLU A 40 -2.01 1.86 -1.43
N PHE A 41 -2.41 1.77 -0.16
CA PHE A 41 -3.61 1.04 0.25
C PHE A 41 -4.86 1.70 -0.36
N PRO A 42 -5.73 0.94 -1.05
CA PRO A 42 -6.98 1.46 -1.58
C PRO A 42 -8.05 1.55 -0.49
N LEU A 43 -8.71 2.70 -0.38
CA LEU A 43 -9.77 2.94 0.60
C LEU A 43 -10.80 3.96 0.10
N PRO A 44 -12.00 4.02 0.70
CA PRO A 44 -12.96 5.08 0.45
C PRO A 44 -12.36 6.47 0.73
N ALA A 45 -12.67 7.45 -0.12
CA ALA A 45 -12.16 8.82 0.04
C ALA A 45 -12.52 9.45 1.39
N VAL A 46 -13.67 9.10 1.97
CA VAL A 46 -14.09 9.54 3.30
C VAL A 46 -13.13 9.11 4.42
N ASP A 47 -12.43 7.99 4.25
CA ASP A 47 -11.51 7.45 5.25
C ASP A 47 -10.04 7.85 5.01
N LEU A 48 -9.74 8.45 3.85
CA LEU A 48 -8.37 8.75 3.41
C LEU A 48 -7.63 9.64 4.41
N PHE A 49 -8.26 10.73 4.87
CA PHE A 49 -7.61 11.69 5.78
C PHE A 49 -7.23 11.04 7.12
N LYS A 50 -8.18 10.37 7.77
CA LYS A 50 -7.95 9.66 9.05
C LYS A 50 -6.87 8.58 8.90
N HIS A 51 -6.88 7.87 7.78
CA HIS A 51 -5.85 6.90 7.47
C HIS A 51 -4.47 7.59 7.32
N GLN A 52 -4.38 8.69 6.57
CA GLN A 52 -3.12 9.42 6.34
C GLN A 52 -2.54 10.02 7.63
N GLU A 53 -3.35 10.47 8.58
CA GLU A 53 -2.88 10.94 9.89
C GLU A 53 -2.06 9.89 10.64
N VAL A 54 -2.47 8.62 10.59
CA VAL A 54 -1.76 7.51 11.24
C VAL A 54 -0.68 6.95 10.31
N CYS A 55 -1.01 6.72 9.05
CA CYS A 55 -0.11 6.09 8.07
C CYS A 55 1.12 6.96 7.80
N GLY A 56 0.95 8.28 7.67
CA GLY A 56 2.05 9.21 7.40
C GLY A 56 3.08 9.29 8.52
N ASN A 57 2.67 8.96 9.76
CA ASN A 57 3.54 8.92 10.94
C ASN A 57 4.31 7.59 11.09
N ARG A 58 3.95 6.55 10.34
CA ARG A 58 4.74 5.32 10.29
C ARG A 58 6.14 5.63 9.77
N THR A 59 7.13 4.90 10.28
CA THR A 59 8.51 5.06 9.86
C THR A 59 9.01 3.86 9.08
N GLU A 60 9.93 4.12 8.14
CA GLU A 60 10.71 3.14 7.41
C GLU A 60 12.19 3.41 7.60
N TYR A 61 13.00 2.35 7.48
CA TYR A 61 14.44 2.46 7.64
C TYR A 61 15.10 2.79 6.30
N CYS A 62 15.81 3.91 6.25
CA CYS A 62 16.64 4.27 5.10
C CYS A 62 18.03 3.64 5.24
N HIS A 63 18.37 2.74 4.32
CA HIS A 63 19.66 2.05 4.32
C HIS A 63 20.85 2.95 3.91
N GLN A 64 20.60 4.05 3.21
CA GLN A 64 21.66 4.95 2.73
C GLN A 64 22.23 5.80 3.88
N CYS A 65 21.36 6.36 4.73
CA CYS A 65 21.76 7.20 5.85
C CYS A 65 21.58 6.52 7.21
N SER A 66 21.10 5.27 7.24
CA SER A 66 20.85 4.50 8.47
C SER A 66 19.86 5.14 9.45
N ARG A 67 18.93 5.98 8.97
CA ARG A 67 17.92 6.66 9.79
C ARG A 67 16.51 6.12 9.52
N TYR A 68 15.68 6.11 10.55
CA TYR A 68 14.24 5.95 10.39
C TYR A 68 13.63 7.27 9.93
N ILE A 69 12.85 7.21 8.85
CA ILE A 69 12.19 8.36 8.23
C ILE A 69 10.68 8.12 8.23
N ARG A 70 9.88 9.16 8.46
CA ARG A 70 8.42 9.03 8.37
C ARG A 70 7.98 8.91 6.92
N LEU A 71 6.90 8.19 6.65
CA LEU A 71 6.40 8.04 5.27
C LEU A 71 6.05 9.37 4.62
N ARG A 72 5.46 10.30 5.38
CA ARG A 72 5.14 11.65 4.87
C ARG A 72 6.38 12.49 4.51
N GLU A 73 7.54 12.11 5.03
CA GLU A 73 8.82 12.80 4.80
C GLU A 73 9.67 12.09 3.73
N ARG A 74 9.22 10.94 3.20
CA ARG A 74 10.01 10.07 2.31
C ARG A 74 10.50 10.79 1.05
N ASN A 75 9.62 11.48 0.34
CA ASN A 75 9.99 12.18 -0.91
C ASN A 75 11.01 13.29 -0.66
N ASN A 76 10.81 14.07 0.42
CA ASN A 76 11.76 15.12 0.82
C ASN A 76 13.10 14.54 1.27
N HIS A 77 13.06 13.38 1.93
CA HIS A 77 14.25 12.66 2.34
C HIS A 77 15.04 12.16 1.14
N GLU A 78 14.39 11.55 0.14
CA GLU A 78 15.04 11.00 -1.05
C GLU A 78 15.86 12.06 -1.80
N ILE A 79 15.31 13.26 -1.98
CA ILE A 79 15.99 14.39 -2.65
C ILE A 79 17.24 14.84 -1.87
N ARG A 80 17.22 14.74 -0.54
CA ARG A 80 18.29 15.22 0.36
C ARG A 80 19.11 14.08 0.97
N CYS A 81 18.93 12.85 0.51
CA CYS A 81 19.54 11.69 1.12
C CYS A 81 21.01 11.63 0.71
N HIS A 82 21.86 12.23 1.54
CA HIS A 82 23.30 12.17 1.36
C HIS A 82 23.76 11.05 2.31
N GLY A 83 24.04 9.87 1.75
CA GLY A 83 24.34 8.66 2.53
C GLY A 83 25.38 8.91 3.63
N SER A 84 25.27 8.14 4.72
CA SER A 84 26.13 8.12 5.93
C SER A 84 27.01 9.36 6.17
N ASP A 85 26.43 10.57 6.21
CA ASP A 85 27.10 11.65 6.91
C ASP A 85 26.83 11.44 8.39
N SER A 86 27.88 11.10 9.12
CA SER A 86 27.87 10.69 10.52
C SER A 86 27.60 11.89 11.44
N THR A 87 26.58 12.68 11.12
CA THR A 87 26.18 13.82 11.94
C THR A 87 24.89 13.44 12.63
N THR A 88 25.06 12.93 13.83
CA THR A 88 24.10 12.97 14.93
C THR A 88 23.54 14.39 15.04
N GLY A 89 22.49 14.70 14.27
CA GLY A 89 21.76 15.97 14.30
C GLY A 89 20.47 15.82 15.11
N PRO A 90 20.07 16.83 15.89
CA PRO A 90 19.26 16.66 17.09
C PRO A 90 17.84 16.22 16.75
N SER A 91 17.46 15.06 17.24
CA SER A 91 16.05 14.77 17.54
C SER A 91 15.66 15.65 18.74
N ARG A 92 15.39 16.92 18.47
CA ARG A 92 14.63 17.78 19.38
C ARG A 92 13.53 18.42 18.56
N ASP A 93 12.31 17.94 18.76
CA ASP A 93 11.39 18.83 19.47
C ASP A 93 10.45 18.06 20.40
N THR A 94 10.04 18.80 21.41
CA THR A 94 9.53 18.41 22.70
C THR A 94 8.06 17.98 22.68
N SER A 95 7.76 16.88 23.39
CA SER A 95 6.59 16.79 24.27
C SER A 95 6.80 15.61 25.21
N ALA A 96 6.82 15.93 26.49
CA ALA A 96 7.15 15.06 27.60
C ALA A 96 6.11 13.95 27.80
N SER A 97 6.60 12.73 27.98
CA SER A 97 6.20 11.89 29.11
C SER A 97 7.19 10.75 29.25
N GLU A 98 7.92 10.81 30.36
CA GLU A 98 8.75 9.74 30.89
C GLU A 98 7.88 8.52 31.21
N ARG A 99 8.28 7.33 30.77
CA ARG A 99 8.69 6.23 31.66
C ARG A 99 9.07 4.98 30.87
N GLU A 100 10.26 4.53 31.21
CA GLU A 100 10.87 3.21 31.15
C GLU A 100 9.99 2.00 30.75
N GLN A 101 10.51 1.15 29.86
CA GLN A 101 11.02 -0.20 30.18
C GLN A 101 11.14 -1.02 28.88
N GLY A 102 12.26 -1.73 28.76
CA GLY A 102 12.66 -2.43 27.55
C GLY A 102 11.70 -3.53 27.10
N ALA A 103 11.55 -3.65 25.78
CA ALA A 103 11.15 -4.89 25.11
C ALA A 103 11.70 -4.86 23.66
N PRO A 104 12.36 -5.93 23.18
CA PRO A 104 12.81 -5.98 21.80
C PRO A 104 11.59 -6.16 20.90
N ARG A 105 11.34 -5.18 20.03
CA ARG A 105 10.17 -5.16 19.14
C ARG A 105 10.35 -6.19 18.02
N ARG A 106 9.52 -7.24 18.05
CA ARG A 106 9.39 -8.29 17.03
C ARG A 106 9.26 -7.69 15.63
N GLN A 107 10.10 -8.14 14.69
CA GLN A 107 9.89 -8.00 13.25
C GLN A 107 8.86 -9.05 12.77
N PRO A 108 7.75 -8.66 12.11
CA PRO A 108 6.90 -9.60 11.37
C PRO A 108 7.06 -9.47 9.85
N HIS A 109 7.73 -8.42 9.36
CA HIS A 109 7.69 -8.08 7.92
C HIS A 109 8.65 -8.93 7.06
N ASP A 110 9.76 -9.43 7.62
CA ASP A 110 10.68 -10.32 6.89
C ASP A 110 10.02 -11.70 6.64
N LEU A 111 9.20 -12.19 7.58
CA LEU A 111 8.49 -13.46 7.44
C LEU A 111 7.40 -13.40 6.36
N SER A 112 6.70 -12.27 6.21
CA SER A 112 5.68 -12.10 5.17
C SER A 112 6.28 -12.12 3.76
N ARG A 113 7.41 -11.41 3.57
CA ARG A 113 8.12 -11.37 2.29
C ARG A 113 8.75 -12.72 1.95
N ARG A 114 9.38 -13.41 2.91
CA ARG A 114 9.90 -14.77 2.70
C ARG A 114 8.77 -15.77 2.41
N ARG A 115 7.65 -15.71 3.14
CA ARG A 115 6.49 -16.59 2.92
C ARG A 115 5.85 -16.37 1.54
N LEU A 116 5.77 -15.11 1.08
CA LEU A 116 5.33 -14.80 -0.28
C LEU A 116 6.28 -15.38 -1.33
N LEU A 117 7.60 -15.20 -1.16
CA LEU A 117 8.60 -15.77 -2.06
C LEU A 117 8.55 -17.31 -2.10
N PHE A 118 8.42 -17.98 -0.95
CA PHE A 118 8.25 -19.44 -0.89
C PHE A 118 6.97 -19.89 -1.59
N THR A 119 5.87 -19.15 -1.45
CA THR A 119 4.60 -19.49 -2.09
C THR A 119 4.69 -19.33 -3.62
N ILE A 120 5.35 -18.27 -4.11
CA ILE A 120 5.59 -18.06 -5.55
C ILE A 120 6.49 -19.18 -6.10
N ALA A 121 7.55 -19.58 -5.37
CA ALA A 121 8.44 -20.65 -5.80
C ALA A 121 7.73 -22.02 -5.85
N ILE A 122 6.93 -22.37 -4.85
CA ILE A 122 6.20 -23.65 -4.80
C ILE A 122 5.16 -23.74 -5.92
N THR A 123 4.39 -22.66 -6.14
CA THR A 123 3.38 -22.63 -7.21
C THR A 123 4.02 -22.68 -8.60
N GLY A 124 5.16 -22.00 -8.80
CA GLY A 124 5.93 -22.11 -10.05
C GLY A 124 6.44 -23.54 -10.32
N ILE A 125 7.01 -24.21 -9.32
CA ILE A 125 7.51 -25.60 -9.47
C ILE A 125 6.37 -26.57 -9.79
N ALA A 126 5.21 -26.44 -9.13
CA ALA A 126 4.06 -27.31 -9.39
C ALA A 126 3.52 -27.18 -10.83
N VAL A 127 3.48 -25.96 -11.38
CA VAL A 127 3.05 -25.70 -12.76
C VAL A 127 4.06 -26.27 -13.76
N LEU A 128 5.36 -26.10 -13.52
CA LEU A 128 6.41 -26.65 -14.38
C LEU A 128 6.37 -28.18 -14.41
N LEU A 129 6.28 -28.83 -13.25
CA LEU A 129 6.19 -30.29 -13.16
C LEU A 129 4.89 -30.81 -13.79
N GLY A 130 3.75 -30.17 -13.53
CA GLY A 130 2.46 -30.54 -14.14
C GLY A 130 2.48 -30.43 -15.67
N SER A 131 3.13 -29.41 -16.21
CA SER A 131 3.27 -29.22 -17.65
C SER A 131 4.15 -30.30 -18.29
N LEU A 132 5.25 -30.69 -17.63
CA LEU A 132 6.11 -31.78 -18.10
C LEU A 132 5.42 -33.15 -18.06
N PHE A 133 4.62 -33.41 -17.02
CA PHE A 133 3.82 -34.65 -16.92
C PHE A 133 2.73 -34.74 -18.00
N LEU A 134 2.13 -33.60 -18.39
CA LEU A 134 1.18 -33.56 -19.51
C LEU A 134 1.86 -33.76 -20.86
N GLN A 135 3.09 -33.24 -21.04
CA GLN A 135 3.89 -33.50 -22.25
C GLN A 135 4.26 -34.99 -22.35
N GLN A 136 4.70 -35.63 -21.27
CA GLN A 136 5.00 -37.07 -21.26
C GLN A 136 3.77 -37.94 -21.57
N LYS A 137 2.60 -37.57 -21.06
CA LYS A 137 1.35 -38.31 -21.35
C LYS A 137 0.88 -38.15 -22.80
N ALA A 138 1.29 -37.10 -23.49
CA ALA A 138 1.02 -36.90 -24.92
C ALA A 138 1.97 -37.72 -25.82
N ASP A 139 3.22 -37.93 -25.39
CA ASP A 139 4.19 -38.78 -26.11
C ASP A 139 3.92 -40.29 -25.95
N ASP A 140 3.43 -40.73 -24.78
CA ASP A 140 3.13 -42.17 -24.52
C ASP A 140 1.86 -42.67 -25.26
N HIS A 141 1.00 -41.76 -25.75
CA HIS A 141 -0.20 -42.12 -26.51
C HIS A 141 0.00 -42.11 -28.04
N GLN A 142 1.25 -42.00 -28.50
CA GLN A 142 1.59 -42.03 -29.92
C GLN A 142 2.81 -42.92 -30.20
N VAL A 143 2.76 -44.18 -29.77
CA VAL A 143 3.58 -45.25 -30.37
C VAL A 143 2.66 -46.46 -30.62
N PRO A 144 2.57 -46.99 -31.85
CA PRO A 144 1.82 -48.20 -32.17
C PRO A 144 2.46 -49.48 -31.61
#